data_AF-A0A378XGQ0-F1
#
_entry.id   AF-A0A378XGQ0-F1
#
_cell.length_a   1.000
_cell.length_b   1.000
_cell.length_c   1.000
_cell.angle_alpha   90.00
_cell.angle_beta   90.00
_cell.angle_gamma   90.00
#
_symmetry.space_group_name_H-M   'P 1'
#
loop_
_entity.id
_entity.type
_entity.pdbx_description
1 polymer ?
#
loop_
_entity_poly.entity_id
_entity_poly.type
_entity_poly.pdbx_seq_one_letter_code
_entity_poly.pdbx_strand_id
1 'polypeptide(L)'
;MSSNNKTFEMLHELAQRKLDDAGKAVGATEASITQARKQLEMLSGYKADYLQTLQARLQEGMNSTQYINFQNFITNLDEALIQQHGMITQLEKQAEQERAQWLEMRRETKSINSLIERNYRQQLIHSNRQEQKMNDEFAARAYRAQQLARNRSR
;
A
#
# COMPACT_ATOMS: atom_id res chain seq x y z
N MET A 1 -17.43 4.67 27.78
CA MET A 1 -16.84 4.64 26.42
C MET A 1 -17.94 4.89 25.41
N SER A 2 -18.00 6.09 24.82
CA SER A 2 -19.11 6.52 23.94
C SER A 2 -19.11 5.74 22.61
N SER A 3 -20.31 5.43 22.08
CA SER A 3 -20.51 4.69 20.82
C SER A 3 -19.73 5.27 19.62
N ASN A 4 -19.49 6.59 19.63
CA ASN A 4 -18.75 7.29 18.57
C ASN A 4 -17.29 6.86 18.48
N ASN A 5 -16.64 6.52 19.60
CA ASN A 5 -15.21 6.17 19.59
C ASN A 5 -14.97 4.81 18.91
N LYS A 6 -15.86 3.85 19.15
CA LYS A 6 -15.83 2.53 18.50
C LYS A 6 -16.04 2.64 16.98
N THR A 7 -16.91 3.54 16.53
CA THR A 7 -17.13 3.79 15.10
C THR A 7 -15.88 4.39 14.45
N PHE A 8 -15.21 5.32 15.12
CA PHE A 8 -13.96 5.90 14.64
C PHE A 8 -12.81 4.89 14.56
N GLU A 9 -12.65 4.05 15.60
CA GLU A 9 -11.66 2.96 15.61
C GLU A 9 -11.91 1.98 14.45
N MET A 10 -13.18 1.60 14.22
CA MET A 10 -13.56 0.71 13.12
C MET A 10 -13.28 1.35 11.74
N LEU A 11 -13.58 2.63 11.57
CA LEU A 11 -13.30 3.36 10.32
C LEU A 11 -11.79 3.44 10.05
N HIS A 12 -11.00 3.69 11.09
CA HIS A 12 -9.53 3.69 10.98
C HIS A 12 -9.00 2.31 10.60
N GLU A 13 -9.45 1.26 11.27
CA GLU A 13 -9.01 -0.10 10.98
C GLU A 13 -9.37 -0.50 9.54
N LEU A 14 -10.58 -0.16 9.08
CA LEU A 14 -10.99 -0.41 7.69
C LEU A 14 -10.09 0.35 6.69
N ALA A 15 -9.80 1.61 6.96
CA ALA A 15 -8.95 2.43 6.09
C ALA A 15 -7.50 1.93 6.04
N GLN A 16 -6.96 1.50 7.19
CA GLN A 16 -5.63 0.87 7.26
C GLN A 16 -5.58 -0.44 6.47
N ARG A 17 -6.57 -1.32 6.64
CA ARG A 17 -6.63 -2.58 5.88
C ARG A 17 -6.65 -2.32 4.37
N LYS A 18 -7.46 -1.37 3.91
CA LYS A 18 -7.49 -0.98 2.49
C LYS A 18 -6.16 -0.43 2.00
N LEU A 19 -5.49 0.39 2.80
CA LEU A 19 -4.16 0.93 2.49
C LEU A 19 -3.11 -0.18 2.37
N ASP A 20 -3.11 -1.13 3.31
CA ASP A 20 -2.20 -2.26 3.33
C ASP A 20 -2.43 -3.19 2.13
N ASP A 21 -3.69 -3.49 1.82
CA ASP A 21 -4.03 -4.35 0.69
C ASP A 21 -3.68 -3.69 -0.65
N ALA A 22 -3.90 -2.39 -0.79
CA ALA A 22 -3.42 -1.64 -1.96
C ALA A 22 -1.88 -1.64 -2.05
N GLY A 23 -1.18 -1.54 -0.92
CA GLY A 23 0.28 -1.60 -0.87
C GLY A 23 0.82 -2.98 -1.29
N LYS A 24 0.17 -4.06 -0.87
CA LYS A 24 0.49 -5.43 -1.31
C LYS A 24 0.26 -5.62 -2.79
N ALA A 25 -0.83 -5.07 -3.34
CA ALA A 25 -1.12 -5.16 -4.77
C ALA A 25 -0.01 -4.51 -5.60
N VAL A 26 0.37 -3.26 -5.27
CA VAL A 26 1.51 -2.58 -5.90
C VAL A 26 2.78 -3.43 -5.82
N GLY A 27 3.11 -3.95 -4.62
CA GLY A 27 4.30 -4.78 -4.44
C GLY A 27 4.30 -6.05 -5.28
N ALA A 28 3.16 -6.72 -5.43
CA ALA A 28 3.02 -7.91 -6.27
C ALA A 28 3.21 -7.60 -7.77
N THR A 29 2.65 -6.48 -8.25
CA THR A 29 2.79 -6.05 -9.64
C THR A 29 4.24 -5.65 -9.94
N GLU A 30 4.92 -4.91 -9.06
CA GLU A 30 6.36 -4.57 -9.21
C GLU A 30 7.26 -5.82 -9.26
N ALA A 31 6.96 -6.82 -8.44
CA ALA A 31 7.69 -8.09 -8.48
C ALA A 31 7.48 -8.81 -9.82
N SER A 32 6.27 -8.74 -10.36
CA SER A 32 5.93 -9.31 -11.67
C SER A 32 6.62 -8.56 -12.82
N ILE A 33 6.72 -7.23 -12.76
CA ILE A 33 7.50 -6.41 -13.72
C ILE A 33 8.97 -6.85 -13.68
N THR A 34 9.53 -6.99 -12.49
CA THR A 34 10.94 -7.40 -12.32
C THR A 34 11.21 -8.77 -12.92
N GLN A 35 10.33 -9.75 -12.65
CA GLN A 35 10.44 -11.08 -13.21
C GLN A 35 10.28 -11.08 -14.74
N ALA A 36 9.33 -10.30 -15.26
CA ALA A 36 9.10 -10.15 -16.69
C ALA A 36 10.32 -9.54 -17.41
N ARG A 37 10.95 -8.51 -16.83
CA ARG A 37 12.18 -7.91 -17.36
C ARG A 37 13.35 -8.89 -17.34
N LYS A 38 13.50 -9.69 -16.28
CA LYS A 38 14.52 -10.74 -16.22
C LYS A 38 14.31 -11.78 -17.32
N GLN A 39 13.06 -12.20 -17.57
CA GLN A 39 12.75 -13.13 -18.66
C GLN A 39 13.10 -12.52 -20.02
N LEU A 40 12.80 -11.24 -20.23
CA LEU A 40 13.13 -10.52 -21.46
C LEU A 40 14.64 -10.49 -21.71
N GLU A 41 15.43 -10.19 -20.67
CA GLU A 41 16.89 -10.18 -20.74
C GLU A 41 17.43 -11.56 -21.10
N MET A 42 16.93 -12.63 -20.47
CA MET A 42 17.32 -14.01 -20.79
C MET A 42 17.00 -14.39 -22.23
N LEU A 43 15.81 -14.06 -22.73
CA LEU A 43 15.41 -14.34 -24.12
C LEU A 43 16.29 -13.55 -25.11
N SER A 44 16.63 -12.31 -24.79
CA SER A 44 17.47 -11.45 -25.62
C SER A 44 18.90 -11.97 -25.68
N GLY A 45 19.46 -12.38 -24.54
CA GLY A 45 20.78 -13.02 -24.47
C GLY A 45 20.80 -14.33 -25.27
N TYR A 46 19.79 -15.18 -25.06
CA TYR A 46 19.66 -16.43 -25.81
C TYR A 46 19.57 -16.20 -27.32
N LYS A 47 18.86 -15.17 -27.77
CA LYS A 47 18.81 -14.78 -29.18
C LYS A 47 20.20 -14.46 -29.72
N ALA A 48 20.95 -13.62 -29.00
CA ALA A 48 22.28 -13.19 -29.41
C ALA A 48 23.24 -14.38 -29.55
N ASP A 49 23.29 -15.26 -28.54
CA ASP A 49 24.12 -16.46 -28.54
C ASP A 49 23.77 -17.41 -29.69
N TYR A 50 22.46 -17.56 -29.96
CA TYR A 50 21.97 -18.42 -31.02
C TYR A 50 22.31 -17.89 -32.42
N LEU A 51 22.22 -16.57 -32.61
CA LEU A 51 22.64 -15.91 -33.85
C LEU A 51 24.16 -16.03 -34.09
N GLN A 52 24.96 -15.90 -33.05
CA GLN A 52 26.41 -16.09 -33.15
C GLN A 52 26.76 -17.54 -33.54
N THR A 53 26.07 -18.51 -32.94
CA THR A 53 26.23 -19.93 -33.27
C THR A 53 25.86 -20.22 -34.72
N LEU A 54 24.78 -19.61 -35.23
CA LEU A 54 24.43 -19.72 -36.64
C LEU A 54 25.54 -19.17 -37.53
N GLN A 55 26.05 -17.98 -37.23
CA GLN A 55 27.06 -17.33 -38.06
C GLN A 55 28.29 -18.22 -38.23
N ALA A 56 28.73 -18.90 -37.16
CA ALA A 56 29.81 -19.88 -37.22
C ALA A 56 29.45 -21.08 -38.12
N ARG A 57 28.26 -21.68 -37.95
CA ARG A 57 27.82 -22.83 -38.75
C ARG A 57 27.62 -22.52 -40.23
N LEU A 58 27.23 -21.29 -40.57
CA LEU A 58 27.10 -20.87 -41.96
C LEU A 58 28.46 -20.85 -42.68
N GLN A 59 29.56 -20.56 -41.97
CA GLN A 59 30.92 -20.62 -42.52
C GLN A 59 31.38 -22.06 -42.79
N GLU A 60 30.88 -23.02 -42.02
CA GLU A 60 31.20 -24.45 -42.16
C GLU A 60 30.35 -25.17 -43.23
N GLY A 61 29.31 -24.50 -43.74
CA GLY A 61 28.35 -25.05 -44.69
C GLY A 61 27.15 -25.71 -43.98
N MET A 62 25.95 -25.19 -44.25
CA MET A 62 24.70 -25.64 -43.63
C MET A 62 23.73 -26.17 -44.69
N ASN A 63 22.99 -27.24 -44.38
CA ASN A 63 21.95 -27.75 -45.27
C ASN A 63 20.63 -26.95 -45.13
N SER A 64 19.76 -27.03 -46.14
CA SER A 64 18.50 -26.27 -46.19
C SER A 64 17.57 -26.52 -45.01
N THR A 65 17.47 -27.77 -44.54
CA THR A 65 16.63 -28.14 -43.39
C THR A 65 17.11 -27.48 -42.09
N GLN A 66 18.42 -27.47 -41.85
CA GLN A 66 19.02 -26.80 -40.69
C GLN A 66 18.74 -25.29 -40.71
N TYR A 67 18.83 -24.67 -41.89
CA TYR A 67 18.54 -23.25 -42.07
C TYR A 67 17.06 -22.91 -41.80
N ILE A 68 16.14 -23.74 -42.28
CA ILE A 68 14.69 -23.56 -42.03
C ILE A 68 14.37 -23.70 -40.54
N ASN A 69 14.92 -24.73 -39.87
CA ASN A 69 14.72 -24.92 -38.44
C ASN A 69 15.22 -23.71 -37.63
N PHE A 70 16.36 -23.14 -38.04
CA PHE A 70 16.88 -21.92 -37.45
C PHE A 70 15.92 -20.73 -37.61
N GLN A 71 15.43 -20.48 -38.83
CA GLN A 71 14.50 -19.37 -39.10
C GLN A 71 13.22 -19.47 -38.27
N ASN A 72 12.66 -20.68 -38.16
CA ASN A 72 11.49 -20.94 -37.33
C ASN A 72 11.77 -20.65 -35.86
N PHE A 73 12.93 -21.08 -35.35
CA PHE A 73 13.30 -20.84 -33.96
C PHE A 73 13.48 -19.34 -33.66
N ILE A 74 14.16 -18.59 -34.54
CA ILE A 74 14.29 -17.13 -34.38
C ILE A 74 12.93 -16.44 -34.42
N THR A 75 12.05 -16.85 -35.33
CA THR A 75 10.69 -16.29 -35.42
C THR A 75 9.92 -16.50 -34.11
N ASN A 76 9.95 -17.72 -33.56
CA ASN A 76 9.31 -18.03 -32.28
C ASN A 76 9.90 -17.20 -31.12
N LEU A 77 11.22 -16.98 -31.13
CA LEU A 77 11.90 -16.20 -30.11
C LEU A 77 11.54 -14.71 -30.20
N ASP A 78 11.42 -14.19 -31.42
CA ASP A 78 10.98 -12.81 -31.68
C ASP A 78 9.53 -12.59 -31.25
N GLU A 79 8.65 -13.53 -31.55
CA GLU A 79 7.29 -13.52 -31.03
C GLU A 79 7.28 -13.51 -29.50
N ALA A 80 8.07 -14.35 -28.84
CA ALA A 80 8.18 -14.38 -27.38
C ALA A 80 8.71 -13.05 -26.81
N LEU A 81 9.69 -12.42 -27.44
CA LEU A 81 10.22 -11.11 -27.05
C LEU A 81 9.16 -10.00 -27.17
N ILE A 82 8.37 -10.02 -28.23
CA ILE A 82 7.25 -9.08 -28.43
C ILE A 82 6.20 -9.28 -27.34
N GLN A 83 5.82 -10.53 -27.06
CA GLN A 83 4.87 -10.85 -25.98
C GLN A 83 5.39 -10.39 -24.62
N GLN A 84 6.67 -10.60 -24.34
CA GLN A 84 7.28 -10.20 -23.07
C GLN A 84 7.31 -8.68 -22.89
N HIS A 85 7.60 -7.91 -23.96
CA HIS A 85 7.49 -6.45 -23.95
C HIS A 85 6.06 -5.98 -23.72
N GLY A 86 5.09 -6.59 -24.40
CA GLY A 86 3.67 -6.29 -24.22
C GLY A 86 3.22 -6.52 -22.78
N MET A 87 3.64 -7.64 -22.18
CA MET A 87 3.36 -7.97 -20.78
C MET A 87 3.96 -6.93 -19.81
N ILE A 88 5.22 -6.52 -20.02
CA ILE A 88 5.88 -5.49 -19.19
C ILE A 88 5.09 -4.18 -19.29
N THR A 89 4.74 -3.75 -20.49
CA THR A 89 3.97 -2.51 -20.71
C THR A 89 2.61 -2.54 -19.99
N GLN A 90 1.92 -3.68 -20.06
CA GLN A 90 0.63 -3.87 -19.38
C GLN A 90 0.78 -3.84 -17.86
N LEU A 91 1.81 -4.51 -17.32
CA LEU A 91 2.09 -4.51 -15.89
C LEU A 91 2.50 -3.11 -15.39
N GLU A 92 3.29 -2.36 -16.15
CA GLU A 92 3.67 -0.99 -15.80
C GLU A 92 2.45 -0.07 -15.73
N LYS A 93 1.52 -0.20 -16.68
CA LYS A 93 0.25 0.53 -16.64
C LYS A 93 -0.59 0.15 -15.43
N GLN A 94 -0.64 -1.14 -15.09
CA GLN A 94 -1.34 -1.62 -13.91
C GLN A 94 -0.71 -1.08 -12.62
N ALA A 95 0.61 -1.13 -12.51
CA ALA A 95 1.34 -0.60 -11.35
C ALA A 95 1.05 0.89 -11.14
N GLU A 96 0.98 1.68 -12.22
CA GLU A 96 0.64 3.10 -12.11
C GLU A 96 -0.78 3.33 -11.57
N GLN A 97 -1.75 2.53 -12.03
CA GLN A 97 -3.12 2.59 -11.51
C GLN A 97 -3.20 2.19 -10.04
N GLU A 98 -2.52 1.12 -9.65
CA GLU A 98 -2.47 0.63 -8.27
C GLU A 98 -1.76 1.64 -7.34
N ARG A 99 -0.68 2.27 -7.81
CA ARG A 99 0.01 3.34 -7.07
C ARG A 99 -0.90 4.54 -6.85
N ALA A 100 -1.67 4.95 -7.86
CA ALA A 100 -2.65 6.03 -7.72
C ALA A 100 -3.73 5.68 -6.69
N GLN A 101 -4.24 4.45 -6.71
CA GLN A 101 -5.20 3.97 -5.71
C GLN A 101 -4.60 3.93 -4.30
N TRP A 102 -3.38 3.42 -4.16
CA TRP A 102 -2.67 3.39 -2.88
C TRP A 102 -2.46 4.79 -2.30
N LEU A 103 -2.08 5.76 -3.14
CA LEU A 103 -1.96 7.16 -2.74
C LEU A 103 -3.29 7.74 -2.26
N GLU A 104 -4.40 7.39 -2.91
CA GLU A 104 -5.73 7.83 -2.48
C GLU A 104 -6.12 7.23 -1.12
N MET A 105 -5.96 5.92 -0.94
CA MET A 105 -6.21 5.27 0.35
C MET A 105 -5.33 5.88 1.44
N ARG A 106 -4.08 6.23 1.13
CA ARG A 106 -3.17 6.87 2.09
C ARG A 106 -3.67 8.26 2.50
N ARG A 107 -4.24 9.03 1.57
CA ARG A 107 -4.88 10.32 1.87
C ARG A 107 -6.11 10.15 2.76
N GLU A 108 -6.97 9.19 2.44
CA GLU A 108 -8.18 8.88 3.21
C GLU A 108 -7.83 8.48 4.65
N THR A 109 -6.89 7.55 4.82
CA THR A 109 -6.41 7.11 6.14
C THR A 109 -5.85 8.27 6.97
N LYS A 110 -5.08 9.17 6.35
CA LYS A 110 -4.55 10.37 7.04
C LYS A 110 -5.68 11.33 7.46
N SER A 111 -6.70 11.49 6.63
CA SER A 111 -7.89 12.30 6.96
C SER A 111 -8.63 11.73 8.17
N ILE A 112 -8.88 10.41 8.18
CA ILE A 112 -9.53 9.70 9.29
C ILE A 112 -8.71 9.88 10.57
N ASN A 113 -7.39 9.67 10.53
CA ASN A 113 -6.52 9.89 11.70
C ASN A 113 -6.66 11.30 12.29
N SER A 114 -6.68 12.31 11.43
CA SER A 114 -6.84 13.71 11.85
C SER A 114 -8.18 13.96 12.53
N LEU A 115 -9.26 13.33 12.03
CA LEU A 115 -10.60 13.41 12.64
C LEU A 115 -10.64 12.73 14.01
N ILE A 116 -10.00 11.57 14.15
CA ILE A 116 -9.93 10.81 15.40
C ILE A 116 -9.16 11.61 16.46
N GLU A 117 -7.99 12.15 16.11
CA GLU A 117 -7.20 12.99 17.01
C GLU A 117 -8.00 14.20 17.49
N ARG A 118 -8.73 14.86 16.58
CA ARG A 118 -9.60 16.00 16.94
C ARG A 118 -10.71 15.56 17.89
N ASN A 119 -11.35 14.42 17.63
CA ASN A 119 -12.41 13.89 18.49
C ASN A 119 -11.87 13.58 19.90
N TYR A 120 -10.72 12.91 19.99
CA TYR A 120 -10.06 12.59 21.25
C TYR A 120 -9.75 13.85 22.07
N ARG A 121 -9.19 14.89 21.42
CA ARG A 121 -8.93 16.19 22.09
C ARG A 121 -10.20 16.83 22.63
N GLN A 122 -11.31 16.80 21.88
CA GLN A 122 -12.59 17.35 22.33
C GLN A 122 -13.15 16.58 23.52
N GLN A 123 -13.05 15.24 23.50
CA GLN A 123 -13.48 14.41 24.63
C GLN A 123 -12.65 14.70 25.89
N LEU A 124 -11.34 14.84 25.75
CA LEU A 124 -10.45 15.17 26.87
C LEU A 124 -10.81 16.53 27.50
N ILE A 125 -11.04 17.55 26.67
CA ILE A 125 -11.48 18.87 27.16
C ILE A 125 -12.83 18.76 27.89
N HIS A 126 -13.75 17.97 27.37
CA HIS A 126 -15.05 17.77 28.02
C HIS A 126 -14.92 17.04 29.37
N SER A 127 -14.12 15.97 29.44
CA SER A 127 -13.85 15.22 30.68
C SER A 127 -13.23 16.12 31.73
N ASN A 128 -12.17 16.88 31.37
CA ASN A 128 -11.50 17.79 32.28
C ASN A 128 -12.45 18.84 32.85
N ARG A 129 -13.36 19.39 32.03
CA ARG A 129 -14.38 20.35 32.49
C ARG A 129 -15.39 19.70 33.45
N GLN A 130 -15.80 18.46 33.19
CA GLN A 130 -16.71 17.72 34.08
C GLN A 130 -16.04 17.42 35.43
N GLU A 131 -14.79 16.93 35.41
CA GLU A 131 -14.00 16.64 36.62
C GLU A 131 -13.75 17.90 37.45
N GLN A 132 -13.38 19.01 36.80
CA GLN A 132 -13.20 20.29 37.47
C GLN A 132 -14.50 20.73 38.17
N LYS A 133 -15.63 20.67 37.46
CA LYS A 133 -16.95 21.01 38.03
C LYS A 133 -17.29 20.14 39.23
N MET A 134 -17.06 18.82 39.16
CA MET A 134 -17.29 17.90 40.28
C MET A 134 -16.42 18.23 41.48
N ASN A 135 -15.14 18.50 41.27
CA ASN A 135 -14.20 18.87 42.32
C ASN A 135 -14.59 20.19 43.00
N ASP A 136 -14.98 21.19 42.22
CA ASP A 136 -15.45 22.48 42.73
C ASP A 136 -16.72 22.33 43.57
N GLU A 137 -17.68 21.50 43.12
CA GLU A 137 -18.90 21.20 43.88
C GLU A 137 -18.62 20.44 45.18
N PHE A 138 -17.64 19.54 45.19
CA PHE A 138 -17.22 18.81 46.39
C PHE A 138 -16.54 19.75 47.38
N ALA A 139 -15.59 20.57 46.92
CA ALA A 139 -14.91 21.57 47.73
C ALA A 139 -15.90 22.58 48.35
N ALA A 140 -16.85 23.09 47.55
CA ALA A 140 -17.89 24.00 48.03
C ALA A 140 -18.84 23.35 49.06
N ARG A 141 -19.13 22.05 48.92
CA ARG A 141 -19.91 21.29 49.93
C ARG A 141 -19.13 21.11 51.22
N ALA A 142 -17.87 20.69 51.14
CA ALA A 142 -17.01 20.51 52.30
C ALA A 142 -16.81 21.83 53.08
N TYR A 143 -16.57 22.93 52.35
CA TYR A 143 -16.44 24.25 52.95
C TYR A 143 -17.70 24.71 53.68
N ARG A 144 -18.89 24.54 53.07
CA ARG A 144 -20.18 24.87 53.71
C ARG A 144 -20.42 24.03 54.97
N ALA A 145 -20.12 22.73 54.92
CA ALA A 145 -20.25 21.85 56.09
C ALA A 145 -19.33 22.30 57.24
N GLN A 146 -18.09 22.69 56.93
CA GLN A 146 -17.14 23.19 57.92
C GLN A 146 -17.60 24.52 58.54
N GLN A 147 -18.12 25.46 57.75
CA GLN A 147 -18.68 26.72 58.26
C GLN A 147 -19.85 26.49 59.21
N LEU A 148 -20.78 25.59 58.85
CA LEU A 148 -21.93 25.25 59.68
C LEU A 148 -21.51 24.62 61.02
N ALA A 149 -20.52 23.73 61.01
CA ALA A 149 -19.97 23.16 62.24
C ALA A 149 -19.36 24.25 63.14
N ARG A 150 -18.60 25.19 62.55
CA ARG A 150 -17.94 26.28 63.27
C ARG A 150 -18.92 27.27 63.89
N ASN A 151 -20.05 27.52 63.24
CA ASN A 151 -21.10 28.40 63.75
C ASN A 151 -21.98 27.75 64.84
N ARG A 152 -22.00 26.42 64.95
CA ARG A 152 -22.72 25.69 66.02
C ARG A 152 -21.94 25.56 67.31
N SER A 153 -20.63 25.77 67.28
CA SER A 153 -19.71 25.69 68.44
C SER A 153 -19.47 27.05 69.11
N ARG A 154 -20.21 28.09 68.72
CA ARG A 154 -20.26 29.42 69.34
C ARG A 154 -21.64 29.63 69.94
#